data_AF-A0A167FER9-F1
#
_entry.id   AF-A0A167FER9-F1
#
_cell.length_a   1.000
_cell.length_b   1.000
_cell.length_c   1.000
_cell.angle_alpha   90.00
_cell.angle_beta   90.00
_cell.angle_gamma   90.00
#
_symmetry.space_group_name_H-M   'P 1'
#
loop_
_entity.id
_entity.type
_entity.pdbx_description
1 polymer ?
#
loop_
_entity_poly.entity_id
_entity_poly.type
_entity_poly.pdbx_seq_one_letter_code
_entity_poly.pdbx_strand_id
1 'polypeptide(L)' 'LKNDGHQVARCTVERLMRKMGIQGARRGKVCKTTLPNEQQDKPLDLVNRQFTAEQPNQLWVADITYVATWSGFVYVA' A
#
# COMPACT_ATOMS: atom_id res chain seq x y z
N LEU A 1 -24.66 6.25 -6.79
CA LEU A 1 -25.13 5.23 -7.76
C LEU A 1 -25.94 4.13 -7.09
N LYS A 2 -25.34 3.21 -6.31
CA LYS A 2 -26.11 2.19 -5.57
C LYS A 2 -27.01 2.81 -4.49
N ASN A 3 -26.49 3.79 -3.76
CA ASN A 3 -27.25 4.52 -2.73
C ASN A 3 -28.33 5.45 -3.32
N ASP A 4 -28.29 5.71 -4.63
CA ASP A 4 -29.29 6.51 -5.35
C ASP A 4 -30.31 5.60 -6.08
N GLY A 5 -30.33 4.29 -5.77
CA GLY A 5 -31.29 3.33 -6.32
C GLY A 5 -30.89 2.66 -7.65
N HIS A 6 -29.72 2.97 -8.21
CA HIS A 6 -29.29 2.33 -9.46
C HIS A 6 -28.71 0.93 -9.22
N GLN A 7 -29.37 -0.09 -9.76
CA GLN A 7 -28.87 -1.46 -9.80
C GLN A 7 -27.90 -1.67 -10.97
N VAL A 8 -26.63 -1.36 -10.76
CA VAL A 8 -25.57 -1.60 -11.75
C VAL A 8 -24.42 -2.40 -11.14
N ALA A 9 -23.94 -3.38 -11.90
CA ALA A 9 -22.79 -4.19 -11.54
C ALA A 9 -21.51 -3.35 -11.53
N ARG A 10 -20.60 -3.67 -10.59
CA ARG A 10 -19.29 -3.00 -10.46
C ARG A 10 -18.50 -3.01 -11.77
N CYS A 11 -18.48 -4.14 -12.47
CA CYS A 11 -17.76 -4.31 -13.74
C CYS A 11 -18.28 -3.38 -14.85
N THR A 12 -19.58 -3.06 -14.86
CA THR A 12 -20.17 -2.12 -15.81
C THR A 12 -19.64 -0.71 -15.59
N VAL A 13 -19.59 -0.27 -14.33
CA VAL A 13 -19.06 1.04 -13.94
C VAL A 13 -17.57 1.12 -14.31
N GLU A 14 -16.78 0.12 -13.93
CA GLU A 14 -15.33 0.07 -14.26
C GLU A 14 -15.07 0.12 -15.77
N ARG A 15 -15.86 -0.61 -16.58
CA ARG A 15 -15.74 -0.61 -18.03
C ARG A 15 -16.05 0.76 -18.64
N LEU A 16 -17.09 1.44 -18.17
CA LEU A 16 -17.47 2.77 -18.65
C LEU A 16 -16.43 3.81 -18.24
N MET A 17 -15.97 3.78 -16.99
CA MET A 17 -14.90 4.63 -16.49
C MET A 17 -13.63 4.51 -17.36
N ARG A 18 -13.22 3.28 -17.69
CA ARG A 18 -12.09 3.03 -18.58
C ARG A 18 -12.28 3.62 -19.97
N LYS A 19 -13.47 3.46 -20.59
CA LYS A 19 -13.78 4.05 -21.91
C LYS A 19 -13.71 5.58 -21.90
N MET A 20 -14.04 6.20 -20.77
CA MET A 20 -14.06 7.65 -20.61
C MET A 20 -12.73 8.22 -20.09
N GLY A 21 -11.73 7.38 -19.79
CA GLY A 21 -10.48 7.82 -19.17
C GLY A 21 -10.65 8.33 -17.72
N ILE A 22 -11.76 7.99 -17.06
CA ILE A 22 -12.07 8.42 -15.70
C ILE A 22 -11.57 7.36 -14.71
N GLN A 23 -11.01 7.81 -13.60
CA GLN A 23 -10.61 6.96 -12.47
C GLN A 23 -11.38 7.32 -11.21
N GLY A 24 -11.50 6.36 -10.29
CA GLY A 24 -12.19 6.58 -9.02
C GLY A 24 -11.44 7.60 -8.18
N ALA A 25 -12.13 8.61 -7.66
CA ALA A 25 -11.54 9.57 -6.75
C ALA A 25 -11.26 8.89 -5.40
N ARG A 26 -10.01 8.88 -4.95
CA ARG A 26 -9.63 8.47 -3.59
C ARG A 26 -9.50 9.73 -2.73
N ARG A 27 -10.20 9.76 -1.59
CA ARG A 27 -10.03 10.84 -0.61
C ARG A 27 -8.75 10.61 0.19
N GLY A 28 -7.85 11.59 0.20
CA GLY A 28 -6.58 11.54 0.93
C GLY A 28 -5.35 11.70 0.03
N LYS A 29 -4.31 12.35 0.55
CA LYS A 29 -3.04 12.51 -0.16
C LYS A 29 -2.33 11.16 -0.23
N VAL A 30 -1.82 10.79 -1.40
CA VAL A 30 -0.86 9.68 -1.51
C VAL A 30 0.39 10.12 -0.77
N CYS A 31 0.60 9.59 0.45
CA CYS A 31 1.81 9.83 1.21
C CYS A 31 2.90 8.92 0.64
N LYS A 32 3.83 9.50 -0.12
CA LYS A 32 5.07 8.82 -0.50
C LYS A 32 6.08 9.12 0.61
N THR A 33 6.24 8.18 1.53
CA THR A 33 7.08 8.31 2.74
C THR A 33 8.57 8.35 2.42
N THR A 34 8.99 7.61 1.39
CA THR A 34 10.39 7.53 0.99
C THR A 34 10.52 7.83 -0.50
N LEU A 35 11.28 8.87 -0.83
CA LEU A 35 11.82 9.04 -2.18
C LEU A 35 13.12 8.23 -2.24
N PRO A 36 13.19 7.16 -3.05
CA PRO A 36 14.41 6.38 -3.17
C PRO A 36 15.54 7.29 -3.64
N ASN A 37 16.62 7.39 -2.86
CA ASN A 37 17.86 7.97 -3.33
C ASN A 37 18.67 6.86 -3.98
N GLU A 38 18.82 6.89 -5.30
CA GLU A 38 19.56 5.85 -6.03
C GLU A 38 21.06 5.87 -5.73
N GLN A 39 21.57 6.96 -5.16
CA GLN A 39 22.98 7.12 -4.79
C GLN A 39 23.29 6.63 -3.37
N GLN A 40 22.29 6.26 -2.58
CA GLN A 40 22.52 5.71 -1.24
C GLN A 40 22.77 4.20 -1.30
N ASP A 41 23.78 3.76 -0.56
CA ASP A 41 24.03 2.35 -0.30
C ASP A 41 22.79 1.74 0.36
N LYS A 42 22.22 0.73 -0.31
CA LYS A 42 21.08 -0.02 0.21
C LYS A 42 21.61 -1.16 1.07
N PRO A 43 21.03 -1.39 2.26
CA PRO A 43 21.35 -2.60 3.02
C PRO A 43 21.07 -3.82 2.15
N LEU A 44 21.98 -4.79 2.20
CA LEU A 44 21.85 -6.03 1.46
C LEU A 44 20.66 -6.82 2.00
N ASP A 45 19.82 -7.32 1.11
CA ASP A 45 18.82 -8.32 1.46
C ASP A 45 19.51 -9.66 1.68
N LEU A 46 19.89 -9.92 2.93
CA LEU A 46 20.64 -11.12 3.31
C LEU A 46 19.85 -12.42 3.11
N VAL A 47 18.54 -12.34 2.93
CA VAL A 47 17.64 -13.49 2.84
C VAL A 47 16.95 -13.61 1.48
N ASN A 48 17.25 -12.71 0.54
CA ASN A 48 16.65 -12.69 -0.81
C ASN A 48 15.11 -12.80 -0.79
N ARG A 49 14.46 -12.11 0.14
CA ARG A 49 13.00 -12.18 0.40
C ARG A 49 12.45 -13.58 0.70
N GLN A 50 13.29 -14.52 1.13
CA GLN A 50 12.87 -15.84 1.60
C GLN A 50 12.59 -15.78 3.10
N PHE A 51 11.30 -15.67 3.47
CA PHE A 51 10.88 -15.52 4.87
C PHE A 51 10.48 -16.84 5.56
N THR A 52 11.01 -17.97 5.07
CA THR A 52 10.77 -19.29 5.67
C THR A 52 12.03 -19.76 6.39
N ALA A 53 11.87 -20.38 7.55
CA ALA A 53 12.95 -20.97 8.34
C ALA A 53 12.58 -22.41 8.75
N GLU A 54 13.59 -23.29 8.86
CA GLU A 54 13.39 -24.68 9.26
C GLU A 54 13.33 -24.85 10.78
N GLN A 55 13.99 -23.96 11.53
CA GLN A 55 14.08 -23.99 12.99
C GLN A 55 13.87 -22.59 13.59
N PRO A 56 13.41 -22.50 14.87
CA PRO A 56 13.36 -21.23 15.59
C PRO A 56 14.72 -20.51 15.60
N ASN A 57 14.68 -19.18 15.72
CA ASN A 57 15.86 -18.31 15.81
C ASN A 57 16.80 -18.28 14.59
N GLN A 58 16.42 -18.84 13.44
CA GLN A 58 17.19 -18.73 12.19
C GLN A 58 16.86 -17.48 11.37
N LEU A 59 15.64 -16.95 11.53
CA LEU A 59 15.15 -15.76 10.83
C LEU A 59 14.29 -14.93 11.78
N TRP A 60 14.53 -13.62 11.80
CA TRP A 60 13.74 -12.65 12.54
C TRP A 60 13.15 -11.66 11.56
N VAL A 61 11.84 -11.49 11.58
CA VAL A 61 11.13 -10.52 10.76
C VAL A 61 10.41 -9.56 11.69
N ALA A 62 10.59 -8.27 11.46
CA ALA A 62 9.87 -7.21 12.14
C ALA A 62 9.20 -6.33 11.09
N ASP A 63 8.02 -5.83 11.41
CA ASP A 63 7.40 -4.73 10.67
C ASP A 63 7.33 -3.49 11.55
N ILE A 64 7.22 -2.34 10.89
CA ILE A 64 6.86 -1.09 11.54
C ILE A 64 5.66 -0.53 10.79
N THR A 65 4.64 -0.16 11.55
CA THR A 65 3.39 0.35 10.98
C THR A 65 3.30 1.86 11.20
N TYR A 66 2.93 2.58 10.13
CA TYR A 66 2.67 4.01 10.17
C TYR A 66 1.21 4.25 10.48
N VAL A 67 0.93 4.87 11.62
CA VAL A 67 -0.44 5.22 12.02
C VAL A 67 -0.65 6.71 11.82
N ALA A 68 -1.68 7.05 11.04
CA ALA A 68 -2.10 8.44 10.85
C ALA A 68 -2.75 8.99 12.12
N THR A 69 -2.37 10.19 12.53
CA THR A 69 -2.93 10.93 13.67
C THR A 69 -3.31 12.35 13.24
N TRP A 70 -4.03 13.07 14.09
CA TRP A 70 -4.39 14.47 13.84
C TRP A 70 -3.17 15.41 13.79
N SER A 71 -2.08 15.04 14.47
CA SER A 71 -0.85 15.83 14.56
C SER A 71 0.22 15.40 13.56
N GLY A 72 -0.04 14.39 12.71
CA GLY A 72 0.94 13.82 11.78
C GLY A 72 0.89 12.30 11.74
N PHE A 73 2.06 11.65 11.75
CA PHE A 73 2.17 10.18 11.76
C PHE A 73 3.03 9.71 12.93
N VAL A 74 2.73 8.53 13.45
CA VAL A 74 3.55 7.84 14.45
C VAL A 74 3.98 6.48 13.93
N TYR A 75 5.15 6.03 14.38
CA TYR A 75 5.69 4.70 14.13
C TYR A 75 5.29 3.79 15.30
N VAL A 76 4.73 2.62 14.99
CA VAL A 76 4.36 1.59 15.98
C VAL A 76 5.03 0.28 15.60
N ALA A 77 5.52 -0.45 16.61
CA ALA A 77 6.16 -1.75 16.52
C ALA A 77 5.55 -2.71 17.56
#